data_AF-A0A2V5TLZ0-F1
#
_entry.id   AF-A0A2V5TLZ0-F1
#
_cell.length_a   1.000
_cell.length_b   1.000
_cell.length_c   1.000
_cell.angle_alpha   90.00
_cell.angle_beta   90.00
_cell.angle_gamma   90.00
#
_symmetry.space_group_name_H-M   'P 1'
#
loop_
_entity.id
_entity.type
_entity.pdbx_description
1 polymer ?
#
loop_
_entity_poly.entity_id
_entity_poly.type
_entity_poly.pdbx_seq_one_letter_code
_entity_poly.pdbx_strand_id
1 'polypeptide(L)'
;MWDSHEITFQRCFSELCEKADVSRKPNGLRHAFCTYHFALHANENLTAAQAGNSPAMIHAHYKGLATKAEAVKWFKVKPSKSGKNVIPLPAASRKQRPATTS
;
A
#
# COMPACT_ATOMS: atom_id res chain seq x y z
N MET A 1 -2.48 3.51 -20.23
CA MET A 1 -2.13 4.41 -19.10
C MET A 1 -3.44 4.89 -18.49
N TRP A 2 -3.48 5.42 -17.27
CA TRP A 2 -4.71 6.06 -16.78
C TRP A 2 -4.84 7.45 -17.39
N ASP A 3 -5.93 7.72 -18.11
CA ASP A 3 -6.06 8.94 -18.92
C ASP A 3 -6.80 10.08 -18.21
N SER A 4 -7.18 9.90 -16.93
CA SER A 4 -7.84 10.95 -16.15
C SER A 4 -6.88 11.72 -15.24
N HIS A 5 -7.32 12.88 -14.78
CA HIS A 5 -6.54 13.78 -13.94
C HIS A 5 -6.61 13.38 -12.46
N GLU A 6 -5.64 13.84 -11.66
CA GLU A 6 -5.63 13.63 -10.19
C GLU A 6 -6.95 14.06 -9.55
N ILE A 7 -7.53 15.18 -9.99
CA ILE A 7 -8.81 15.70 -9.48
C ILE A 7 -9.92 14.66 -9.62
N THR A 8 -9.93 13.90 -10.73
CA THR A 8 -10.90 12.82 -10.96
C THR A 8 -10.73 11.72 -9.91
N PHE A 9 -9.50 11.31 -9.61
CA PHE A 9 -9.22 10.34 -8.56
C PHE A 9 -9.69 10.86 -7.19
N GLN A 10 -9.36 12.11 -6.84
CA GLN A 10 -9.73 12.67 -5.53
C GLN A 10 -11.25 12.72 -5.33
N ARG A 11 -12.01 13.05 -6.38
CA ARG A 11 -13.48 13.04 -6.37
C ARG A 11 -14.02 11.62 -6.20
N CYS A 12 -13.61 10.69 -7.07
CA CYS A 12 -14.08 9.30 -7.01
C CYS A 12 -13.71 8.62 -5.68
N PHE A 13 -12.56 8.97 -5.10
CA PHE A 13 -12.15 8.46 -3.79
C PHE A 13 -13.02 9.00 -2.65
N SER A 14 -13.41 10.28 -2.68
CA SER A 14 -14.39 10.83 -1.71
C SER A 14 -15.73 10.10 -1.80
N GLU A 15 -16.28 9.95 -3.01
CA GLU A 15 -17.54 9.23 -3.23
C GLU A 15 -17.47 7.77 -2.76
N LEU A 16 -16.31 7.12 -2.94
CA LEU A 16 -16.08 5.76 -2.45
C LEU A 16 -16.08 5.71 -0.91
N CYS A 17 -15.41 6.64 -0.25
CA CYS A 17 -15.39 6.74 1.21
C CYS A 17 -16.81 6.95 1.78
N GLU A 18 -17.60 7.83 1.16
CA GLU A 18 -19.00 8.07 1.53
C GLU A 18 -19.85 6.79 1.36
N LYS A 19 -19.75 6.12 0.20
CA LYS A 19 -20.49 4.86 -0.05
C LYS A 19 -20.09 3.73 0.91
N ALA A 20 -18.86 3.73 1.38
CA ALA A 20 -18.34 2.74 2.31
C ALA A 20 -18.61 3.09 3.80
N ASP A 21 -19.23 4.25 4.08
CA ASP A 21 -19.40 4.80 5.42
C ASP A 21 -18.07 4.93 6.19
N VAL A 22 -17.01 5.34 5.48
CA VAL A 22 -15.66 5.53 6.02
C VAL A 22 -15.29 6.99 6.01
N SER A 23 -14.96 7.53 7.18
CA SER A 23 -14.42 8.89 7.30
C SER A 23 -13.06 9.00 6.59
N ARG A 24 -12.99 9.86 5.58
CA ARG A 24 -11.75 10.15 4.85
C ARG A 24 -10.76 10.87 5.77
N LYS A 25 -9.52 10.37 5.83
CA LYS A 25 -8.40 11.03 6.54
C LYS A 25 -7.34 11.51 5.53
N PRO A 26 -6.85 12.75 5.64
CA PRO A 26 -5.69 13.20 4.87
C PRO A 26 -4.52 12.22 5.06
N ASN A 27 -3.89 11.80 3.95
CA ASN A 27 -2.79 10.82 3.94
C ASN A 27 -3.10 9.47 4.63
N GLY A 28 -4.37 9.14 4.89
CA GLY A 28 -4.75 7.95 5.67
C GLY A 28 -4.20 6.66 5.09
N LEU A 29 -4.21 6.51 3.76
CA LEU A 29 -3.64 5.34 3.07
C LEU A 29 -2.12 5.22 3.25
N ARG A 30 -1.39 6.35 3.21
CA ARG A 30 0.06 6.38 3.44
C ARG A 30 0.41 6.02 4.88
N HIS A 31 -0.35 6.54 5.85
CA HIS A 31 -0.20 6.18 7.26
C HIS A 31 -0.48 4.69 7.48
N ALA A 32 -1.59 4.18 6.96
CA ALA A 32 -1.92 2.76 7.03
C ALA A 32 -0.80 1.89 6.43
N PHE A 33 -0.31 2.25 5.25
CA PHE A 33 0.81 1.55 4.62
C PHE A 33 2.04 1.52 5.54
N CYS A 34 2.50 2.66 6.08
CA CYS A 34 3.67 2.70 6.96
C CYS A 34 3.47 1.85 8.22
N THR A 35 2.29 1.92 8.86
CA THR A 35 1.94 1.13 10.04
C THR A 35 2.01 -0.37 9.76
N TYR A 36 1.28 -0.85 8.74
CA TYR A 36 1.17 -2.27 8.47
C TYR A 36 2.44 -2.83 7.80
N HIS A 37 3.13 -2.06 6.95
CA HIS A 37 4.40 -2.50 6.37
C HIS A 37 5.49 -2.64 7.46
N PHE A 38 5.58 -1.68 8.38
CA PHE A 38 6.51 -1.82 9.52
C PHE A 38 6.14 -3.03 10.38
N ALA A 39 4.87 -3.22 10.74
CA ALA A 39 4.42 -4.36 11.53
C ALA A 39 4.68 -5.72 10.86
N LEU A 40 4.66 -5.77 9.53
CA LEU A 40 4.95 -6.99 8.77
C LEU A 40 6.43 -7.37 8.79
N HIS A 41 7.31 -6.36 8.65
CA HIS A 41 8.75 -6.55 8.41
C HIS A 41 9.63 -6.30 9.64
N ALA A 42 9.12 -5.57 10.63
CA ALA A 42 9.86 -5.08 11.80
C ALA A 42 11.19 -4.40 11.42
N ASN A 43 11.18 -3.63 10.33
CA ASN A 43 12.36 -2.97 9.79
C ASN A 43 12.02 -1.57 9.29
N GLU A 44 12.50 -0.57 10.02
CA GLU A 44 12.30 0.84 9.73
C GLU A 44 13.02 1.28 8.45
N ASN A 45 14.21 0.76 8.15
CA ASN A 45 14.98 1.13 6.95
C ASN A 45 14.25 0.71 5.67
N LEU A 46 13.72 -0.51 5.64
CA LEU A 46 12.92 -1.00 4.51
C LEU A 46 11.65 -0.17 4.32
N THR A 47 10.93 0.10 5.40
CA THR A 47 9.68 0.87 5.34
C THR A 47 9.93 2.32 4.93
N ALA A 48 10.99 2.93 5.47
CA ALA A 48 11.43 4.29 5.16
C ALA A 48 11.77 4.44 3.67
N ALA A 49 12.50 3.49 3.10
CA ALA A 49 12.86 3.48 1.69
C ALA A 49 11.62 3.39 0.77
N GLN A 50 10.61 2.58 1.13
CA GLN A 50 9.39 2.44 0.33
C GLN A 50 8.45 3.65 0.46
N ALA A 51 8.37 4.23 1.66
CA ALA A 51 7.47 5.33 1.93
C ALA A 51 8.09 6.70 1.60
N GLY A 52 9.41 6.83 1.49
CA GLY A 52 10.08 8.13 1.42
C GLY A 52 9.99 8.89 2.74
N ASN A 53 10.32 8.20 3.85
CA ASN A 53 10.45 8.77 5.19
C ASN A 53 11.88 8.51 5.71
N SER A 54 12.25 9.09 6.84
CA SER A 54 13.48 8.68 7.55
C SER A 54 13.21 7.45 8.43
N PRO A 55 14.22 6.58 8.67
CA PRO A 55 14.08 5.45 9.60
C PRO A 55 13.68 5.89 11.02
N ALA A 56 14.23 7.02 11.48
CA ALA A 56 13.87 7.61 12.78
C ALA A 56 12.38 7.98 12.86
N MET A 57 11.82 8.59 11.80
CA MET A 57 10.38 8.89 11.73
C MET A 57 9.53 7.61 11.72
N ILE A 58 9.97 6.57 11.00
CA ILE A 58 9.24 5.29 10.99
C ILE A 58 9.22 4.66 12.38
N HIS A 59 10.39 4.58 13.03
CA HIS A 59 10.52 3.98 14.35
C HIS A 59 9.70 4.75 15.40
N ALA A 60 9.77 6.08 15.40
CA ALA A 60 9.08 6.92 16.37
C ALA A 60 7.55 6.85 16.26
N HIS A 61 7.01 6.80 15.04
CA HIS A 61 5.57 6.98 14.83
C HIS A 61 4.81 5.71 14.48
N TYR A 62 5.47 4.62 14.10
CA TYR A 62 4.78 3.43 13.58
C TYR A 62 5.15 2.14 14.32
N LYS A 63 6.16 2.17 15.18
CA LYS A 63 6.52 1.02 16.00
C LYS A 63 5.44 0.71 17.03
N GLY A 64 4.94 -0.53 17.01
CA GLY A 64 3.94 -1.02 17.97
C GLY A 64 2.50 -0.58 17.70
N LEU A 65 2.22 0.14 16.60
CA LEU A 65 0.85 0.55 16.25
C LEU A 65 -0.03 -0.57 15.71
N ALA A 66 0.57 -1.65 15.22
CA ALA A 66 -0.13 -2.82 14.71
C ALA A 66 0.70 -4.08 14.95
N THR A 67 0.00 -5.20 15.05
CA THR A 67 0.59 -6.53 15.12
C THR A 67 0.92 -7.05 13.72
N LYS A 68 1.86 -8.01 13.66
CA LYS A 68 2.17 -8.71 12.41
C LYS A 68 0.94 -9.42 11.83
N ALA A 69 0.04 -9.92 12.67
CA ALA A 69 -1.20 -10.58 12.24
C ALA A 69 -2.16 -9.60 11.55
N GLU A 70 -2.33 -8.39 12.09
CA GLU A 70 -3.13 -7.33 11.47
C GLU A 70 -2.52 -6.89 10.14
N ALA A 71 -1.20 -6.76 10.07
CA ALA A 71 -0.51 -6.44 8.82
C ALA A 71 -0.77 -7.49 7.73
N VAL A 72 -0.65 -8.79 8.07
CA VAL A 72 -0.97 -9.87 7.13
C VAL A 72 -2.42 -9.78 6.67
N LYS A 73 -3.37 -9.52 7.58
CA LYS A 73 -4.79 -9.35 7.23
C LYS A 73 -4.99 -8.17 6.27
N TRP A 74 -4.34 -7.04 6.53
CA TRP A 74 -4.43 -5.84 5.71
C TRP A 74 -3.94 -6.08 4.28
N PHE A 75 -2.75 -6.68 4.10
CA PHE A 75 -2.20 -6.99 2.77
C PHE A 75 -2.91 -8.14 2.04
N LYS A 76 -3.71 -8.94 2.75
CA LYS A 76 -4.49 -10.04 2.15
C LYS A 76 -5.80 -9.57 1.50
N VAL A 77 -6.18 -8.30 1.68
CA VAL A 77 -7.36 -7.70 1.02
C VAL A 77 -7.17 -7.76 -0.50
N LYS A 78 -8.05 -8.52 -1.16
CA LYS A 78 -8.05 -8.72 -2.61
C LYS A 78 -9.49 -8.75 -3.12
N PRO A 79 -9.73 -8.34 -4.38
CA PRO A 79 -11.04 -8.47 -4.98
C PRO A 79 -11.50 -9.94 -4.97
N SER A 80 -12.81 -10.16 -4.87
CA SER A 80 -13.37 -11.50 -5.00
C SER A 80 -13.14 -12.02 -6.44
N LYS A 81 -12.95 -13.34 -6.58
CA LYS A 81 -12.73 -13.98 -7.89
C LYS A 81 -13.88 -13.75 -8.88
N SER A 82 -15.07 -13.41 -8.37
CA SER A 82 -16.28 -13.17 -9.16
C SER A 82 -16.53 -11.68 -9.45
N GLY A 83 -15.56 -10.80 -9.21
CA GLY A 83 -15.71 -9.38 -9.50
C GLY A 83 -15.89 -9.14 -11.00
N LYS A 84 -17.06 -8.65 -11.41
CA LYS A 84 -17.45 -8.43 -12.82
C LYS A 84 -16.48 -7.50 -13.58
N ASN A 85 -15.73 -6.66 -12.87
CA ASN A 85 -14.82 -5.64 -13.42
C ASN A 85 -13.36 -5.87 -13.01
N VAL A 86 -12.93 -7.13 -12.84
CA VAL A 86 -11.53 -7.47 -12.55
C VAL A 86 -10.84 -7.90 -13.84
N ILE A 87 -9.93 -7.08 -14.35
CA ILE A 87 -9.09 -7.43 -15.50
C ILE A 87 -7.84 -8.14 -14.97
N PRO A 88 -7.57 -9.41 -15.34
CA PRO A 88 -6.35 -10.08 -14.95
C PRO A 88 -5.13 -9.37 -15.54
N LEU A 89 -4.16 -9.02 -14.70
CA LEU A 89 -2.86 -8.59 -15.19
C LEU A 89 -2.10 -9.84 -15.68
N PRO A 90 -1.52 -9.82 -16.89
CA PRO A 90 -0.66 -10.90 -17.33
C PRO A 90 0.49 -11.05 -16.34
N ALA A 91 0.78 -12.29 -15.91
CA ALA A 91 1.86 -12.55 -14.98
C ALA A 91 3.18 -12.02 -15.58
N ALA A 92 3.86 -11.12 -14.86
CA ALA A 92 5.14 -10.61 -15.29
C ALA A 92 6.15 -11.76 -15.35
N SER A 93 6.65 -12.07 -16.55
CA SER A 93 7.82 -12.94 -16.71
C SER A 93 9.03 -12.20 -16.15
N ARG A 94 9.50 -12.61 -14.97
CA ARG A 94 10.74 -12.09 -14.40
C ARG A 94 11.89 -12.54 -15.31
N LYS A 95 12.29 -11.70 -16.27
CA LYS A 95 13.60 -11.84 -16.93
C LYS A 95 14.66 -11.65 -15.85
N GLN A 96 15.42 -12.71 -15.56
CA GLN A 96 16.60 -12.63 -14.71
C GLN A 96 17.56 -11.61 -15.33
N ARG A 97 18.04 -10.66 -14.53
CA ARG A 97 19.08 -9.72 -14.93
C ARG A 97 20.41 -10.50 -14.94
N PRO A 98 21.19 -10.54 -16.03
CA PRO A 98 22.46 -11.26 -16.03
C PRO A 98 23.40 -10.62 -14.99
N ALA A 99 24.12 -11.46 -14.25
CA ALA A 99 25.09 -11.03 -13.26
C ALA A 99 26.26 -10.32 -13.94
N THR A 100 26.44 -9.03 -13.66
CA THR A 100 27.64 -8.29 -14.05
C THR A 100 28.81 -8.82 -13.20
N THR A 101 29.71 -9.57 -13.82
CA THR A 101 31.01 -9.93 -13.22
C THR A 101 31.95 -8.73 -13.34
N SER A 102 32.71 -8.47 -12.27
CA SER A 102 33.70 -7.39 -12.13
C SER A 102 34.89 -7.50 -13.09
#